data_AF-A0A6G1IT21-F1
#
_entry.id   AF-A0A6G1IT21-F1
#
_cell.length_a   1.000
_cell.length_b   1.000
_cell.length_c   1.000
_cell.angle_alpha   90.00
_cell.angle_beta   90.00
_cell.angle_gamma   90.00
#
_symmetry.space_group_name_H-M   'P 1'
#
loop_
_entity.id
_entity.type
_entity.pdbx_description
1 polymer ?
#
loop_
_entity_poly.entity_id
_entity_poly.type
_entity_poly.pdbx_seq_one_letter_code
_entity_poly.pdbx_strand_id
1 'polypeptide(L)'
;VDALCIVQDDGDEKHHQISRMDQIYSSAYITLVAAEGECAGSGLSRVSLGSKSEPRTFTADGMTYEIGEYNKDILKRSKWMTRGWTFQELVLSLRSLFFTRTQVFFYC
;
A
#
# COMPACT_ATOMS: atom_id res chain seq x y z
N VAL A 1 -13.50 3.82 -0.88
CA VAL A 1 -12.66 3.10 -1.86
C VAL A 1 -12.83 3.87 -3.15
N ASP A 2 -11.73 4.27 -3.80
CA ASP A 2 -11.70 5.07 -5.03
C ASP A 2 -12.66 6.27 -5.07
N ALA A 3 -12.66 7.04 -3.98
CA ALA A 3 -13.54 8.20 -3.81
C ALA A 3 -13.18 9.38 -4.72
N LEU A 4 -11.97 9.41 -5.29
CA LEU A 4 -11.49 10.49 -6.16
C LEU A 4 -11.64 10.16 -7.64
N CYS A 5 -11.63 8.88 -7.99
CA CYS A 5 -11.64 8.43 -9.38
C CYS A 5 -13.00 7.93 -9.84
N ILE A 6 -13.91 7.61 -8.90
CA ILE A 6 -15.27 7.16 -9.19
C ILE A 6 -16.23 8.24 -8.70
N VAL A 7 -17.07 8.74 -9.60
CA VAL A 7 -18.19 9.63 -9.27
C VAL A 7 -19.14 8.88 -8.35
N GLN A 8 -19.25 9.30 -7.09
CA GLN A 8 -20.01 8.55 -6.08
C GLN A 8 -21.52 8.74 -6.17
N ASP A 9 -21.94 9.88 -6.73
CA ASP A 9 -23.34 10.31 -6.79
C ASP A 9 -24.08 9.79 -8.03
N ASP A 10 -23.35 9.23 -9.00
CA ASP A 10 -23.88 8.59 -10.19
C ASP A 10 -23.82 7.06 -10.00
N GLY A 11 -24.98 6.45 -9.76
CA GLY A 11 -25.07 5.02 -9.49
C GLY A 11 -24.65 4.14 -10.67
N ASP A 12 -24.96 4.56 -11.89
CA ASP A 12 -24.71 3.78 -13.10
C ASP A 12 -23.22 3.83 -13.45
N GLU A 13 -22.63 5.03 -13.44
CA GLU A 13 -21.19 5.20 -13.67
C GLU A 13 -20.37 4.53 -12.56
N LYS A 14 -20.80 4.65 -11.31
CA LYS A 14 -20.17 3.95 -10.19
C LYS A 14 -20.18 2.45 -10.39
N HIS A 15 -21.32 1.87 -10.77
CA HIS A 15 -21.40 0.43 -11.01
C HIS A 15 -20.53 0.02 -12.21
N HIS A 16 -20.51 0.83 -13.27
CA HIS A 16 -19.66 0.63 -14.43
C HIS A 16 -18.18 0.56 -14.07
N GLN A 17 -17.67 1.52 -13.28
CA GLN A 17 -16.27 1.54 -12.84
C GLN A 17 -15.95 0.37 -11.90
N ILE A 18 -16.84 0.09 -10.94
CA ILE A 18 -16.66 -1.05 -10.00
C ILE A 18 -16.58 -2.38 -10.76
N SER A 19 -17.35 -2.54 -11.85
CA SER A 19 -17.30 -3.74 -12.68
C SER A 19 -15.98 -3.94 -13.45
N ARG A 20 -15.11 -2.92 -13.48
CA ARG A 20 -13.85 -2.88 -14.24
C ARG A 20 -12.61 -2.70 -13.37
N MET A 21 -12.73 -2.93 -12.06
CA MET A 21 -11.60 -2.80 -11.12
C MET A 21 -10.43 -3.73 -11.48
N ASP A 22 -10.71 -4.87 -12.11
CA ASP A 22 -9.70 -5.78 -12.63
C ASP A 22 -8.82 -5.13 -13.70
N GLN A 23 -9.43 -4.41 -14.64
CA GLN A 23 -8.72 -3.69 -15.70
C GLN A 23 -7.94 -2.52 -15.13
N ILE A 24 -8.50 -1.82 -14.14
CA ILE A 24 -7.85 -0.69 -13.48
C ILE A 24 -6.56 -1.16 -12.80
N TYR A 25 -6.61 -2.21 -11.96
CA TYR A 25 -5.42 -2.70 -11.26
C TYR A 25 -4.38 -3.33 -12.19
N SER A 26 -4.82 -4.14 -13.16
CA SER A 26 -3.90 -4.79 -14.10
C SER A 26 -3.24 -3.83 -15.08
N SER A 27 -3.87 -2.69 -15.37
CA SER A 27 -3.32 -1.66 -16.26
C SER A 27 -2.59 -0.54 -15.51
N ALA A 28 -2.68 -0.50 -14.17
CA ALA A 28 -1.97 0.50 -13.37
C ALA A 28 -0.46 0.33 -13.50
N TYR A 29 0.27 1.44 -13.70
CA TYR A 29 1.73 1.40 -13.67
C TYR A 29 2.24 0.98 -12.29
N ILE A 30 1.60 1.48 -11.23
CA ILE A 30 1.87 1.14 -9.84
C ILE A 30 0.62 1.36 -8.97
N THR A 31 0.37 0.47 -8.03
CA THR A 31 -0.68 0.59 -7.02
C THR A 31 -0.08 1.04 -5.69
N LEU A 32 -0.58 2.15 -5.15
CA LEU A 32 -0.15 2.67 -3.86
C LEU A 32 -1.03 2.10 -2.75
N VAL A 33 -0.44 1.35 -1.82
CA VAL A 33 -1.18 0.65 -0.77
C VAL A 33 -0.90 1.25 0.59
N ALA A 34 -1.89 1.92 1.18
CA ALA A 34 -1.87 2.37 2.57
C ALA A 34 -2.19 1.19 3.52
N ALA A 35 -1.19 0.36 3.83
CA ALA A 35 -1.42 -0.91 4.51
C ALA A 35 -1.93 -0.74 5.95
N GLU A 36 -1.38 0.21 6.71
CA GLU A 36 -1.64 0.39 8.15
C GLU A 36 -2.46 1.65 8.49
N GLY A 37 -3.12 2.27 7.51
CA GLY A 37 -4.03 3.40 7.75
C GLY A 37 -5.35 2.93 8.38
N GLU A 38 -5.81 3.60 9.44
CA GLU A 38 -7.09 3.29 10.08
C GLU A 38 -8.28 3.77 9.26
N CYS A 39 -8.14 4.91 8.59
CA CYS A 39 -9.18 5.52 7.76
C CYS A 39 -8.56 6.35 6.63
N ALA A 40 -9.40 6.90 5.74
CA ALA A 40 -8.96 7.74 4.63
C ALA A 40 -8.20 9.01 5.09
N GLY A 41 -8.43 9.47 6.33
CA GLY A 41 -7.73 10.62 6.90
C GLY A 41 -6.39 10.29 7.56
N SER A 42 -5.96 9.03 7.61
CA SER A 42 -4.71 8.63 8.28
C SER A 42 -3.44 9.09 7.54
N GLY A 43 -3.56 9.49 6.28
CA GLY A 43 -2.42 9.83 5.44
C GLY A 43 -1.54 8.62 5.09
N LEU A 44 -0.46 8.87 4.36
CA LEU A 44 0.54 7.86 4.04
C LEU A 44 1.74 8.00 4.98
N SER A 45 2.00 6.94 5.75
CA SER A 45 3.19 6.84 6.59
C SER A 45 4.44 7.13 5.76
N ARG A 46 5.37 7.90 6.33
CA ARG A 46 6.67 8.24 5.73
C ARG A 46 6.65 9.12 4.48
N VAL A 47 5.50 9.73 4.13
CA VAL A 47 5.39 10.70 3.02
C VAL A 47 5.54 12.16 3.49
N SER A 48 5.46 12.44 4.80
CA SER A 48 5.61 13.80 5.33
C SER A 48 7.06 14.32 5.23
N LEU A 49 7.20 15.61 4.93
CA LEU A 49 8.47 16.34 4.95
C LEU A 49 9.17 16.14 6.30
N GLY A 50 10.38 15.58 6.26
CA GLY A 50 11.18 15.28 7.46
C GLY A 50 11.01 13.87 8.01
N SER A 51 10.16 13.01 7.42
CA SER A 51 10.16 11.58 7.75
C SER A 51 11.44 10.94 7.26
N LYS A 52 12.47 10.92 8.11
CA LYS A 52 13.68 10.13 7.86
C LYS A 52 13.34 8.66 8.06
N SER A 53 13.58 7.84 7.03
CA SER A 53 13.80 6.42 7.28
C SER A 53 15.20 6.29 7.88
N GLU A 54 15.27 6.24 9.20
CA GLU A 54 16.47 5.74 9.87
C GLU A 54 16.59 4.26 9.47
N PRO A 55 17.64 3.87 8.71
CA PRO A 55 17.89 2.47 8.45
C PRO A 55 18.07 1.76 9.79
N ARG A 56 17.46 0.58 9.97
CA ARG A 56 17.78 -0.23 11.14
C ARG A 56 19.19 -0.77 10.97
N THR A 57 20.15 -0.09 11.58
CA THR A 57 21.55 -0.49 11.58
C THR A 57 21.88 -1.29 12.83
N PHE A 58 22.69 -2.34 12.69
CA PHE A 58 23.41 -2.93 13.82
C PHE A 58 24.90 -3.02 13.51
N THR A 59 25.73 -2.92 14.55
CA THR A 59 27.18 -3.04 14.42
C THR A 59 27.63 -4.40 14.94
N ALA A 60 28.35 -5.16 14.13
CA ALA A 60 29.00 -6.40 14.52
C ALA A 60 30.40 -6.44 13.88
N ASP A 61 31.41 -6.93 14.60
CA ASP A 61 32.80 -7.04 14.13
C ASP A 61 33.40 -5.74 13.55
N GLY A 62 33.02 -4.60 14.11
CA GLY A 62 33.47 -3.28 13.62
C GLY A 62 32.83 -2.83 12.31
N MET A 63 31.86 -3.59 11.79
CA MET A 63 31.11 -3.30 10.56
C MET A 63 29.67 -2.92 10.90
N THR A 64 29.13 -1.93 10.20
CA THR A 64 27.71 -1.54 10.30
C THR A 64 26.92 -2.21 9.19
N TYR A 65 25.86 -2.93 9.58
CA TYR A 65 24.94 -3.61 8.69
C TYR A 65 23.60 -2.91 8.69
N GLU A 66 23.01 -2.71 7.52
CA GLU A 66 21.61 -2.30 7.37
C GLU A 66 20.70 -3.52 7.24
N ILE A 67 19.71 -3.64 8.13
CA ILE A 67 18.69 -4.68 8.04
C ILE A 67 17.49 -4.12 7.27
N GLY A 68 17.35 -4.58 6.03
CA GLY A 68 16.09 -4.49 5.29
C GLY A 68 15.15 -5.62 5.74
N GLU A 69 14.41 -5.41 6.83
CA GLU A 69 13.49 -6.45 7.34
C GLU A 69 12.22 -6.50 6.48
N TYR A 70 12.22 -7.31 5.41
CA TYR A 70 10.98 -7.66 4.71
C TYR A 70 10.10 -8.55 5.59
N ASN A 71 9.41 -7.93 6.54
CA ASN A 71 8.53 -8.61 7.45
C ASN A 71 7.16 -8.83 6.78
N LYS A 72 7.01 -10.00 6.15
CA LYS A 72 5.75 -10.44 5.51
C LYS A 72 4.55 -10.40 6.46
N ASP A 73 4.76 -10.49 7.77
CA ASP A 73 3.68 -10.51 8.74
C ASP A 73 3.08 -9.12 8.99
N ILE A 74 3.78 -8.04 8.65
CA ILE A 74 3.23 -6.68 8.73
C ILE A 74 1.99 -6.56 7.84
N LEU A 75 2.05 -7.05 6.60
CA LEU A 75 0.88 -7.04 5.71
C LEU A 75 -0.24 -7.94 6.23
N LYS A 76 0.09 -9.14 6.71
CA LYS A 76 -0.94 -10.08 7.20
C LYS A 76 -1.74 -9.52 8.38
N ARG A 77 -1.10 -8.73 9.24
CA ARG A 77 -1.73 -8.08 10.40
C ARG A 77 -2.39 -6.75 10.06
N SER A 78 -2.18 -6.23 8.86
CA SER A 78 -2.64 -4.92 8.46
C SER A 78 -4.16 -4.88 8.29
N LYS A 79 -4.77 -3.73 8.62
CA LYS A 79 -6.20 -3.49 8.38
C LYS A 79 -6.57 -3.56 6.89
N TRP A 80 -5.61 -3.26 6.02
CA TRP A 80 -5.78 -3.43 4.59
C TRP A 80 -6.07 -4.89 4.21
N MET A 81 -5.37 -5.87 4.79
CA MET A 81 -5.54 -7.29 4.47
C MET A 81 -6.89 -7.88 4.93
N THR A 82 -7.62 -7.21 5.81
CA THR A 82 -8.94 -7.69 6.29
C THR A 82 -10.10 -7.30 5.38
N ARG A 83 -9.86 -6.49 4.36
CA ARG A 83 -10.89 -5.92 3.48
C ARG A 83 -11.03 -6.78 2.21
N GLY A 84 -12.21 -7.30 1.91
CA GLY A 84 -12.38 -8.25 0.79
C GLY A 84 -11.89 -7.75 -0.57
N TRP A 85 -12.00 -6.45 -0.85
CA TRP A 85 -11.57 -5.86 -2.13
C TRP A 85 -10.05 -5.74 -2.27
N THR A 86 -9.27 -5.81 -1.20
CA THR A 86 -7.81 -5.68 -1.27
C THR A 86 -7.15 -6.92 -1.85
N PHE A 87 -7.89 -8.03 -1.97
CA PHE A 87 -7.45 -9.19 -2.75
C PHE A 87 -7.27 -8.84 -4.24
N GLN A 88 -8.20 -8.05 -4.82
CA GLN A 88 -8.06 -7.60 -6.21
C GLN A 88 -6.88 -6.64 -6.36
N GLU A 89 -6.74 -5.68 -5.42
CA GLU A 89 -5.59 -4.78 -5.36
C GLU A 89 -4.26 -5.55 -5.33
N LEU A 90 -4.17 -6.62 -4.53
CA LEU A 90 -2.96 -7.41 -4.35
C LEU A 90 -2.62 -8.25 -5.58
N VAL A 91 -3.60 -8.98 -6.12
CA VAL A 91 -3.36 -10.04 -7.11
C VAL A 91 -3.28 -9.49 -8.53
N LEU A 92 -4.00 -8.40 -8.82
CA LEU A 92 -4.09 -7.87 -10.19
C LEU A 92 -3.08 -6.76 -10.47
N SER A 93 -2.56 -6.09 -9.44
CA SER A 93 -1.54 -5.06 -9.62
C SER A 93 -0.20 -5.67 -9.99
N LEU A 94 0.36 -5.26 -11.14
CA LEU A 94 1.69 -5.71 -11.59
C LEU A 94 2.84 -5.16 -10.73
N ARG A 95 2.61 -4.02 -10.08
CA ARG A 95 3.58 -3.35 -9.22
C ARG A 95 2.84 -2.69 -8.07
N SER A 96 3.28 -2.94 -6.85
CA SER A 96 2.65 -2.39 -5.65
C SER A 96 3.68 -1.77 -4.73
N LEU A 97 3.38 -0.57 -4.24
CA LEU A 97 4.16 0.13 -3.24
C LEU A 97 3.38 0.17 -1.93
N PHE A 98 3.85 -0.59 -0.94
CA PHE A 98 3.19 -0.71 0.35
C PHE A 98 3.76 0.29 1.35
N PHE A 99 2.88 1.13 1.88
CA PHE A 99 3.18 2.05 2.96
C PHE A 99 2.75 1.42 4.28
N THR A 100 3.73 1.03 5.08
CA THR A 100 3.53 0.58 6.46
C THR A 100 4.06 1.67 7.41
N ARG A 101 3.77 1.54 8.69
CA ARG A 101 4.26 2.41 9.75
C ARG A 101 5.77 2.39 9.85
N THR A 102 6.38 1.23 9.61
CA THR A 102 7.82 1.02 9.79
C THR A 102 8.61 1.19 8.49
N GLN A 103 8.04 0.85 7.34
CA GLN A 103 8.76 0.82 6.07
C GLN A 103 7.86 1.08 4.85
N VAL A 104 8.50 1.46 3.75
CA VAL A 104 7.88 1.45 2.43
C VAL A 104 8.61 0.39 1.61
N PHE A 105 7.89 -0.55 1.00
CA PHE A 105 8.50 -1.57 0.16
C PHE A 105 7.76 -1.78 -1.15
N PHE A 106 8.51 -2.17 -2.16
CA PHE A 106 8.06 -2.41 -3.52
C PHE A 106 7.90 -3.90 -3.77
N TYR A 107 6.83 -4.28 -4.48
CA TYR A 107 6.52 -5.65 -4.87
C TYR A 107 6.23 -5.70 -6.38
N CYS A 108 6.90 -6.59 -7.11
CA CYS A 108 6.69 -6.87 -8.53
C CYS A 108 6.78 -8.37 -8.84
#